data_AF-A0A1G7H5B8-F1
#
_entry.id   AF-A0A1G7H5B8-F1
#
_cell.length_a   1.000
_cell.length_b   1.000
_cell.length_c   1.000
_cell.angle_alpha   90.00
_cell.angle_beta   90.00
_cell.angle_gamma   90.00
#
_symmetry.space_group_name_H-M   'P 1'
#
loop_
_entity.id
_entity.type
_entity.pdbx_description
1 polymer ?
#
loop_
_entity_poly.entity_id
_entity_poly.type
_entity_poly.pdbx_seq_one_letter_code
_entity_poly.pdbx_strand_id
1 'polypeptide(L)'
;MLRQFAILKQDVEPKTKHFIGFPPEISGDSSSARSLPNAKFVLLIEKSDGFSLYRYDVDGNFAGDTFHGTIPNAKGQAKFEYNIKSESQWISIPKDEKSEINYVIRYYKAREQRRAQKKEQDENNIIDN
;
A
#
# COMPACT_ATOMS: atom_id res chain seq x y z
N MET A 1 -9.00 -10.71 14.88
CA MET A 1 -8.51 -10.60 13.50
C MET A 1 -7.69 -9.33 13.35
N LEU A 2 -6.40 -9.49 13.09
CA LEU A 2 -5.46 -8.40 12.77
C LEU A 2 -5.85 -7.77 11.44
N ARG A 3 -5.96 -6.44 11.44
CA ARG A 3 -6.14 -5.62 10.25
C ARG A 3 -5.28 -4.39 10.37
N GLN A 4 -4.20 -4.33 9.59
CA GLN A 4 -3.25 -3.23 9.59
C GLN A 4 -3.00 -2.75 8.17
N PHE A 5 -2.58 -1.50 8.03
CA PHE A 5 -2.16 -0.96 6.75
C PHE A 5 -0.94 -0.05 6.90
N ALA A 6 -0.26 0.18 5.78
CA ALA A 6 0.79 1.18 5.70
C ALA A 6 0.66 1.97 4.40
N ILE A 7 0.85 3.29 4.47
CA ILE A 7 0.90 4.16 3.29
C ILE A 7 2.33 4.19 2.75
N LEU A 8 2.46 3.95 1.46
CA LEU A 8 3.75 3.93 0.77
C LEU A 8 4.20 5.36 0.45
N LYS A 9 5.50 5.60 0.53
CA LYS A 9 6.07 6.88 0.11
C LYS A 9 6.02 6.94 -1.42
N GLN A 10 5.56 8.07 -1.96
CA GLN A 10 5.36 8.25 -3.41
C GLN A 10 6.65 8.08 -4.22
N ASP A 11 7.81 8.40 -3.63
CA ASP A 11 9.13 8.40 -4.30
C ASP A 11 9.86 7.05 -4.23
N VAL A 12 9.23 6.01 -3.68
CA VAL A 12 9.83 4.67 -3.66
C VAL A 12 9.36 3.94 -4.90
N GLU A 13 10.20 3.92 -5.93
CA GLU A 13 10.06 3.00 -7.06
C GLU A 13 9.95 1.57 -6.51
N PRO A 14 8.88 0.83 -6.83
CA PRO A 14 8.71 -0.52 -6.34
C PRO A 14 9.81 -1.41 -6.93
N LYS A 15 10.46 -2.21 -6.07
CA LYS A 15 11.50 -3.15 -6.52
C LYS A 15 10.95 -4.29 -7.37
N THR A 16 9.64 -4.52 -7.30
CA THR A 16 8.95 -5.62 -7.95
C THR A 16 7.79 -5.06 -8.77
N LYS A 17 7.67 -5.50 -10.02
CA LYS A 17 6.49 -5.25 -10.86
C LYS A 17 5.56 -6.46 -10.78
N HIS A 18 4.27 -6.21 -10.59
CA HIS A 18 3.26 -7.26 -10.54
C HIS A 18 2.49 -7.34 -11.87
N PHE A 19 2.07 -8.55 -12.23
CA PHE A 19 1.36 -8.85 -13.47
C PHE A 19 0.19 -9.78 -13.21
N ILE A 20 -0.87 -9.65 -14.02
CA ILE A 20 -1.87 -10.70 -14.22
C ILE A 20 -1.39 -11.59 -15.37
N GLY A 21 -1.38 -12.91 -15.16
CA GLY A 21 -0.86 -13.89 -16.12
C GLY A 21 0.63 -14.16 -15.94
N PHE A 22 1.23 -14.90 -16.88
CA PHE A 22 2.68 -15.08 -16.90
C PHE A 22 3.35 -13.83 -17.45
N PRO A 23 4.50 -13.39 -16.90
CA PRO A 23 5.29 -12.33 -17.50
C PRO A 23 5.65 -12.65 -18.97
N PRO A 24 5.72 -11.65 -19.85
CA PRO A 24 6.05 -11.83 -21.27
C PRO A 24 7.34 -12.63 -21.51
N GLU A 25 8.30 -12.48 -20.59
CA GLU A 25 9.60 -13.15 -20.63
C GLU A 25 9.48 -14.67 -20.45
N ILE A 26 8.38 -15.15 -19.89
CA ILE A 26 8.10 -16.58 -19.64
C ILE A 26 7.07 -17.13 -20.63
N SER A 27 6.04 -16.35 -20.97
CA SER A 27 4.97 -16.82 -21.86
C SER A 27 5.36 -16.86 -23.34
N GLY A 28 6.37 -16.09 -23.76
CA GLY A 28 6.71 -15.90 -25.19
C GLY A 28 5.65 -15.13 -25.98
N ASP A 29 4.53 -14.80 -25.35
CA ASP A 29 3.40 -14.05 -25.88
C ASP A 29 3.14 -12.85 -24.96
N SER A 30 3.60 -11.69 -25.41
CA SER A 30 3.49 -10.42 -24.71
C SER A 30 2.04 -9.90 -24.61
N SER A 31 1.08 -10.54 -25.28
CA SER A 31 -0.31 -10.09 -25.33
C SER A 31 -1.15 -10.49 -24.11
N SER A 32 -0.70 -11.46 -23.30
CA SER A 32 -1.46 -11.99 -22.16
C SER A 32 -1.15 -11.34 -20.81
N ALA A 33 0.05 -10.78 -20.67
CA ALA A 33 0.51 -10.18 -19.42
C ALA A 33 0.02 -8.74 -19.29
N ARG A 34 -0.77 -8.45 -18.25
CA ARG A 34 -1.18 -7.08 -17.94
C ARG A 34 -0.49 -6.63 -16.65
N SER A 35 0.32 -5.58 -16.76
CA SER A 35 0.97 -4.98 -15.59
C SER A 35 -0.10 -4.41 -14.65
N LEU A 36 0.04 -4.73 -13.37
CA LEU A 36 -0.78 -4.15 -12.32
C LEU A 36 -0.30 -2.74 -11.97
N PRO A 37 -1.19 -1.86 -11.46
CA PRO A 37 -0.82 -0.51 -11.08
C PRO A 37 0.22 -0.51 -9.95
N ASN A 38 0.95 0.60 -9.83
CA ASN A 38 1.88 0.79 -8.71
C ASN A 38 1.10 0.92 -7.40
N ALA A 39 1.47 0.11 -6.41
CA ALA A 39 0.91 0.19 -5.08
C ALA A 39 1.17 1.56 -4.43
N LYS A 40 0.18 2.05 -3.68
CA LYS A 40 0.23 3.28 -2.87
C LYS A 40 -0.07 3.03 -1.41
N PHE A 41 -0.72 1.92 -1.10
CA PHE A 41 -0.79 1.36 0.25
C PHE A 41 -0.78 -0.16 0.23
N VAL A 42 -0.46 -0.74 1.38
CA VAL A 42 -0.55 -2.18 1.63
C VAL A 42 -1.51 -2.46 2.78
N LEU A 43 -2.24 -3.57 2.69
CA LEU A 43 -3.13 -4.10 3.72
C LEU A 43 -2.61 -5.45 4.19
N LEU A 44 -2.40 -5.57 5.50
CA LEU A 44 -2.08 -6.82 6.19
C LEU A 44 -3.32 -7.31 6.93
N ILE A 45 -3.86 -8.44 6.49
CA ILE A 45 -5.09 -9.02 7.02
C ILE A 45 -4.81 -10.44 7.50
N GLU A 46 -5.18 -10.73 8.75
CA GLU A 46 -5.19 -12.09 9.28
C GLU A 46 -6.34 -12.90 8.66
N LYS A 47 -6.01 -14.10 8.21
CA LYS A 47 -6.92 -15.12 7.68
C LYS A 47 -6.89 -16.34 8.61
N SER A 48 -7.76 -17.31 8.38
CA SER A 48 -7.84 -18.53 9.19
C SER A 48 -6.56 -19.37 9.17
N ASP A 49 -5.76 -19.25 8.11
CA ASP A 49 -4.60 -20.07 7.80
C ASP A 49 -3.28 -19.28 7.74
N GLY A 50 -3.32 -17.95 7.94
CA GLY A 50 -2.13 -17.11 7.87
C GLY A 50 -2.45 -15.64 7.66
N PHE A 51 -1.63 -14.96 6.87
CA PHE A 51 -1.67 -13.51 6.69
C PHE A 51 -1.55 -13.14 5.21
N SER A 52 -2.53 -12.42 4.71
CA SER A 52 -2.51 -11.89 3.35
C SER A 52 -2.00 -10.45 3.36
N LEU A 53 -1.01 -10.17 2.52
CA LEU A 53 -0.51 -8.84 2.23
C LEU A 53 -1.06 -8.41 0.86
N TYR A 54 -2.08 -7.57 0.87
CA TYR A 54 -2.66 -7.01 -0.35
C TYR A 54 -2.04 -5.64 -0.66
N ARG A 55 -1.93 -5.30 -1.94
CA ARG A 55 -1.45 -4.01 -2.43
C ARG A 55 -2.54 -3.35 -3.25
N TYR A 56 -2.66 -2.03 -3.11
CA TYR A 56 -3.63 -1.24 -3.86
C TYR A 56 -3.06 0.14 -4.21
N ASP A 57 -3.57 0.74 -5.29
CA ASP A 57 -3.35 2.14 -5.60
C ASP A 57 -4.26 3.07 -4.78
N VAL A 58 -4.24 4.38 -5.06
CA VAL A 58 -5.04 5.38 -4.31
C VAL A 58 -6.55 5.30 -4.53
N ASP A 59 -6.98 4.64 -5.61
CA ASP A 59 -8.38 4.49 -5.97
C ASP A 59 -8.93 3.13 -5.51
N GLY A 60 -8.08 2.29 -4.92
CA GLY A 60 -8.43 0.95 -4.45
C GLY A 60 -8.33 -0.11 -5.54
N ASN A 61 -7.69 0.18 -6.67
CA ASN A 61 -7.42 -0.84 -7.68
C ASN A 61 -6.37 -1.81 -7.17
N PHE A 62 -6.62 -3.10 -7.41
CA PHE A 62 -5.76 -4.17 -6.95
C PHE A 62 -4.38 -4.12 -7.63
N ALA A 63 -3.32 -4.15 -6.83
CA ALA A 63 -1.93 -4.08 -7.26
C ALA A 63 -1.13 -5.36 -6.91
N GLY A 64 -1.81 -6.44 -6.56
CA GLY A 64 -1.21 -7.73 -6.22
C GLY A 64 -1.39 -8.14 -4.77
N ASP A 65 -1.16 -9.42 -4.49
CA ASP A 65 -1.20 -9.98 -3.15
C ASP A 65 -0.14 -11.08 -2.97
N THR A 66 0.19 -11.35 -1.71
CA THR A 66 1.00 -12.49 -1.31
C THR A 66 0.48 -13.02 0.01
N PHE A 67 0.53 -14.34 0.17
CA PHE A 67 0.16 -15.04 1.38
C PHE A 67 1.40 -15.46 2.17
N HIS A 68 1.32 -15.38 3.49
CA HIS A 68 2.42 -15.74 4.40
C HIS A 68 1.88 -16.48 5.62
N GLY A 69 2.62 -17.47 6.11
CA GLY A 69 2.23 -18.20 7.32
C GLY A 69 2.37 -17.39 8.62
N THR A 70 3.14 -16.30 8.63
CA THR A 70 3.40 -15.50 9.83
C THR A 70 3.43 -14.00 9.56
N ILE A 71 3.09 -13.19 10.58
CA ILE A 71 3.18 -11.72 10.51
C ILE A 71 4.60 -11.24 10.16
N PRO A 72 5.69 -11.75 10.78
CA PRO A 72 7.04 -11.32 10.45
C PRO A 72 7.41 -11.55 8.98
N ASN A 73 6.96 -12.65 8.36
CA ASN A 73 7.22 -12.91 6.95
C ASN A 73 6.46 -11.91 6.05
N ALA A 74 5.18 -11.67 6.35
CA ALA A 74 4.39 -10.68 5.60
C ALA A 74 4.98 -9.27 5.71
N LYS A 75 5.34 -8.83 6.93
CA LYS A 75 6.01 -7.54 7.14
C LYS A 75 7.41 -7.50 6.52
N GLY A 76 8.12 -8.62 6.51
CA GLY A 76 9.39 -8.81 5.82
C GLY A 76 9.27 -8.54 4.32
N GLN A 77 8.23 -9.09 3.67
CA GLN A 77 7.94 -8.83 2.25
C GLN A 77 7.68 -7.34 2.01
N ALA A 78 6.81 -6.72 2.83
CA ALA A 78 6.48 -5.31 2.72
C ALA A 78 7.71 -4.39 2.95
N LYS A 79 8.60 -4.77 3.87
CA LYS A 79 9.88 -4.09 4.10
C LYS A 79 10.80 -4.20 2.89
N PHE A 80 10.90 -5.39 2.30
CA PHE A 80 11.74 -5.63 1.14
C PHE A 80 11.28 -4.84 -0.08
N GLU A 81 9.98 -4.94 -0.42
CA GLU A 81 9.37 -4.32 -1.60
C GLU A 81 9.23 -2.81 -1.48
N TYR A 82 8.80 -2.30 -0.31
CA TYR A 82 8.35 -0.92 -0.14
C TYR A 82 9.07 -0.13 0.96
N ASN A 83 10.13 -0.69 1.55
CA ASN A 83 10.95 -0.01 2.54
C ASN A 83 10.16 0.41 3.81
N ILE A 84 9.12 -0.34 4.17
CA ILE A 84 8.38 -0.19 5.44
C ILE A 84 9.24 -0.80 6.55
N LYS A 85 10.01 0.03 7.26
CA LYS A 85 11.06 -0.40 8.20
C LYS A 85 10.59 -0.43 9.65
N SER A 86 9.66 0.43 10.02
CA SER A 86 9.23 0.63 11.41
C SER A 86 7.84 0.09 11.65
N GLU A 87 7.64 -0.50 12.82
CA GLU A 87 6.31 -0.89 13.32
C GLU A 87 5.35 0.29 13.40
N SER A 88 5.83 1.50 13.69
CA SER A 88 5.00 2.71 13.73
C SER A 88 4.40 3.13 12.39
N GLN A 89 4.87 2.56 11.27
CA GLN A 89 4.29 2.79 9.95
C GLN A 89 3.04 1.95 9.71
N TRP A 90 2.83 0.90 10.51
CA TRP A 90 1.63 0.06 10.46
C TRP A 90 0.55 0.65 11.34
N ILE A 91 -0.57 0.98 10.72
CA ILE A 91 -1.72 1.61 11.36
C ILE A 91 -2.83 0.57 11.44
N SER A 92 -3.40 0.38 12.63
CA SER A 92 -4.52 -0.52 12.84
C SER A 92 -5.81 0.04 12.24
N ILE A 93 -6.60 -0.84 11.62
CA ILE A 93 -7.95 -0.52 11.14
C ILE A 93 -8.93 -0.76 12.31
N PRO A 94 -9.85 0.20 12.61
CA PRO A 94 -10.85 0.03 13.66
C PRO A 94 -11.66 -1.26 13.51
N LYS A 95 -12.09 -1.86 14.63
CA LYS A 95 -12.80 -3.15 14.62
C LYS A 95 -14.19 -3.07 13.98
N ASP A 96 -14.83 -1.93 14.10
CA ASP A 96 -16.17 -1.60 13.58
C ASP A 96 -16.16 -1.17 12.10
N GLU A 97 -14.98 -0.95 11.51
CA GLU A 97 -14.87 -0.64 10.09
C GLU A 97 -15.31 -1.82 9.22
N LYS A 98 -16.22 -1.53 8.29
CA LYS A 98 -16.83 -2.52 7.38
C LYS A 98 -16.00 -2.82 6.15
N SER A 99 -15.11 -1.91 5.76
CA SER A 99 -14.27 -2.06 4.57
C SER A 99 -12.88 -1.50 4.82
N GLU A 100 -11.90 -2.39 4.84
CA GLU A 100 -10.49 -2.06 5.05
C GLU A 100 -9.99 -1.11 3.95
N ILE A 101 -10.30 -1.43 2.69
CA ILE A 101 -9.88 -0.65 1.51
C ILE A 101 -10.45 0.77 1.58
N ASN A 102 -11.77 0.89 1.78
CA ASN A 102 -12.41 2.21 1.81
C ASN A 102 -11.88 3.06 2.98
N TYR A 103 -11.61 2.44 4.13
CA TYR A 103 -11.00 3.15 5.25
C TYR A 103 -9.61 3.69 4.91
N VAL A 104 -8.76 2.88 4.28
CA VAL A 104 -7.41 3.31 3.92
C VAL A 104 -7.43 4.41 2.86
N ILE A 105 -8.33 4.33 1.88
CA ILE A 105 -8.52 5.40 0.89
C ILE A 105 -8.94 6.71 1.57
N ARG A 106 -9.90 6.67 2.50
CA ARG A 106 -10.30 7.86 3.27
C ARG A 106 -9.13 8.41 4.09
N TYR A 107 -8.38 7.52 4.75
CA TYR A 107 -7.19 7.90 5.51
C TYR A 107 -6.13 8.58 4.63
N TYR A 108 -5.85 8.00 3.46
CA TYR A 108 -4.90 8.54 2.49
C TYR A 108 -5.31 9.95 2.03
N LYS A 109 -6.56 10.11 1.58
CA LYS A 109 -7.08 11.40 1.10
C LYS A 109 -7.01 12.48 2.19
N ALA A 110 -7.42 12.15 3.41
CA ALA A 110 -7.34 13.08 4.54
C ALA A 110 -5.88 13.46 4.88
N ARG A 111 -4.94 12.51 4.76
CA ARG A 111 -3.51 12.78 4.98
C ARG A 111 -2.96 13.75 3.93
N GLU A 112 -3.26 13.56 2.66
CA GLU A 112 -2.74 14.42 1.59
C GLU A 112 -3.35 15.83 1.67
N GLN A 113 -4.64 15.96 2.01
CA GLN A 113 -5.27 17.26 2.27
C GLN A 113 -4.54 18.04 3.39
N ARG A 114 -4.21 17.38 4.51
CA ARG A 114 -3.46 18.02 5.60
C ARG A 114 -2.06 18.46 5.17
N ARG A 115 -1.39 17.68 4.32
CA ARG A 115 -0.06 18.03 3.79
C ARG A 115 -0.12 19.24 2.87
N ALA A 116 -1.14 19.31 2.00
CA ALA A 116 -1.37 20.46 1.13
C ALA A 116 -1.65 21.74 1.93
N GLN A 117 -2.55 21.67 2.90
CA GLN A 117 -2.88 22.81 3.78
C GLN A 117 -1.66 23.32 4.55
N LYS A 118 -0.84 22.41 5.09
CA LYS A 118 0.39 22.78 5.79
C LYS A 118 1.37 23.50 4.86
N LYS A 119 1.56 22.99 3.64
CA LYS A 119 2.47 23.60 2.67
C LYS A 119 2.04 25.02 2.30
N GLU A 120 0.75 25.22 2.04
CA GLU A 120 0.19 26.54 1.74
C GLU A 120 0.37 27.52 2.91
N GLN A 121 0.15 27.05 4.15
CA GLN A 121 0.38 27.85 5.34
C GLN A 121 1.85 28.23 5.51
N ASP A 122 2.77 27.28 5.31
CA ASP A 122 4.21 27.52 5.40
C ASP A 122 4.68 28.52 4.32
N GLU A 123 4.14 28.46 3.10
CA GLU A 123 4.43 29.41 2.01
C GLU A 123 3.91 30.82 2.30
N ASN A 124 2.70 30.96 2.83
CA ASN A 124 2.13 32.27 3.18
C ASN A 124 2.91 32.94 4.34
N ASN A 125 3.37 32.17 5.32
CA ASN A 125 4.18 32.68 6.44
C ASN A 125 5.58 33.18 6.03
N ILE A 126 6.08 32.77 4.85
CA ILE A 126 7.36 33.24 4.30
C ILE A 126 7.20 34.59 3.59
N ILE A 127 6.01 34.91 3.07
CA ILE A 127 5.76 36.15 2.33
C ILE A 127 5.44 37.32 3.28
N ASP A 128 4.91 37.02 4.47
CA ASP A 128 4.51 38.02 5.48
C ASP A 128 5.63 38.39 6.49
N ASN A 129 6.87 37.89 6.30
CA ASN A 129 8.07 38.22 7.10
C ASN A 129 9.17 38.85 6.22
#